data_AF-A0A957XTB7-F1
#
_entry.id   AF-A0A957XTB7-F1
#
_cell.length_a   1.000
_cell.length_b   1.000
_cell.length_c   1.000
_cell.angle_alpha   90.00
_cell.angle_beta   90.00
_cell.angle_gamma   90.00
#
_symmetry.space_group_name_H-M   'P 1'
#
loop_
_entity.id
_entity.type
_entity.pdbx_description
1 polymer ?
#
loop_
_entity_poly.entity_id
_entity_poly.type
_entity_poly.pdbx_seq_one_letter_code
_entity_poly.pdbx_strand_id
1 'polypeptide(L)'
;MTITHRIALIGFGTVGQGLAEILVDKGDSLEQQHGVRFQIVAVSDLLKGSLYQATGLDAAALLEVVRRTGKLEEYPVNRGL
;
A
#
# COMPACT_ATOMS: atom_id res chain seq x y z
N MET A 1 -5.25 -1.72 -22.45
CA MET A 1 -6.06 -2.27 -21.34
C MET A 1 -5.13 -2.45 -20.16
N THR A 2 -5.46 -1.90 -18.99
CA THR A 2 -4.65 -2.06 -17.78
C THR A 2 -5.15 -3.24 -16.96
N ILE A 3 -4.27 -4.15 -16.56
CA ILE A 3 -4.56 -5.22 -15.61
C ILE A 3 -4.17 -4.75 -14.21
N THR A 4 -5.07 -4.89 -13.24
CA THR A 4 -4.78 -4.56 -11.84
C THR A 4 -4.43 -5.82 -11.06
N HIS A 5 -3.23 -5.86 -10.49
CA HIS A 5 -2.80 -6.88 -9.54
C HIS A 5 -2.97 -6.38 -8.11
N ARG A 6 -3.75 -7.12 -7.32
CA ARG A 6 -4.05 -6.80 -5.93
C ARG A 6 -3.08 -7.53 -5.02
N ILE A 7 -2.40 -6.78 -4.16
CA ILE A 7 -1.30 -7.28 -3.33
C ILE A 7 -1.73 -7.25 -1.86
N ALA A 8 -1.55 -8.39 -1.18
CA ALA A 8 -1.57 -8.46 0.28
C ALA A 8 -0.13 -8.61 0.78
N LEU A 9 0.29 -7.75 1.72
CA LEU A 9 1.62 -7.78 2.31
C LEU A 9 1.58 -8.42 3.69
N ILE A 10 2.43 -9.43 3.89
CA ILE A 10 2.70 -10.01 5.21
C ILE A 10 4.07 -9.49 5.67
N GLY A 11 4.04 -8.56 6.62
CA GLY A 11 5.16 -7.74 7.06
C GLY A 11 5.19 -6.38 6.35
N PHE A 12 5.39 -5.32 7.13
CA PHE A 12 5.59 -3.96 6.65
C PHE A 12 6.83 -3.33 7.28
N GLY A 13 7.93 -4.11 7.27
CA GLY A 13 9.29 -3.65 7.57
C GLY A 13 9.99 -3.13 6.31
N THR A 14 11.32 -3.24 6.24
CA THR A 14 12.13 -2.68 5.15
C THR A 14 11.66 -3.09 3.75
N VAL A 15 11.36 -4.37 3.52
CA VAL A 15 10.94 -4.85 2.19
C VAL A 15 9.53 -4.39 1.83
N GLY A 16 8.58 -4.50 2.77
CA GLY A 16 7.20 -4.07 2.53
C GLY A 16 7.08 -2.56 2.29
N GLN A 17 7.85 -1.76 3.05
CA GLN A 17 7.92 -0.32 2.88
C GLN A 17 8.66 0.05 1.59
N GLY A 18 9.78 -0.60 1.27
CA GLY A 18 10.50 -0.36 0.01
C GLY A 18 9.67 -0.68 -1.23
N LEU A 19 8.82 -1.73 -1.18
CA LEU A 19 7.85 -1.97 -2.26
C LEU A 19 6.83 -0.84 -2.34
N ALA A 20 6.27 -0.39 -1.21
CA ALA A 20 5.34 0.73 -1.20
C ALA A 20 5.97 2.02 -1.76
N GLU A 21 7.22 2.32 -1.42
CA GLU A 21 8.00 3.44 -1.97
C GLU A 21 8.13 3.33 -3.50
N ILE A 22 8.51 2.15 -4.01
CA ILE A 22 8.58 1.91 -5.46
C ILE A 22 7.21 2.11 -6.13
N LEU A 23 6.12 1.67 -5.50
CA LEU A 23 4.78 1.84 -6.05
C LEU A 23 4.33 3.31 -6.06
N VAL A 24 4.72 4.10 -5.06
CA VAL A 24 4.51 5.56 -5.05
C VAL A 24 5.31 6.22 -6.18
N ASP A 25 6.59 5.89 -6.33
CA ASP A 25 7.49 6.58 -7.25
C ASP A 25 7.31 6.13 -8.71
N LYS A 26 6.93 4.86 -8.93
CA LYS A 26 6.97 4.22 -10.26
C LYS A 26 5.67 3.56 -10.68
N GLY A 27 4.63 3.54 -9.83
CA GLY A 27 3.34 2.89 -10.12
C GLY A 27 2.73 3.37 -11.44
N ASP A 28 2.69 4.69 -11.65
CA ASP A 28 2.15 5.29 -12.87
C ASP A 28 2.99 4.93 -14.11
N SER A 29 4.32 4.91 -13.97
CA SER A 29 5.22 4.52 -15.06
C SER A 29 5.03 3.05 -15.45
N LEU A 30 4.84 2.17 -14.47
CA LEU A 30 4.59 0.73 -14.71
C LEU A 30 3.25 0.52 -15.44
N GLU A 31 2.22 1.28 -15.06
CA GLU A 31 0.93 1.24 -15.75
C GLU A 31 1.05 1.73 -17.19
N GLN A 32 1.72 2.87 -17.41
CA GLN A 32 1.88 3.45 -18.74
C GLN A 32 2.71 2.56 -19.67
N GLN A 33 3.81 1.98 -19.17
CA GLN A 33 4.75 1.21 -19.98
C GLN A 33 4.33 -0.25 -20.20
N HIS A 34 3.67 -0.85 -19.21
CA HIS A 34 3.38 -2.29 -19.22
C HIS A 34 1.88 -2.61 -19.16
N GLY A 35 1.01 -1.63 -18.99
CA GLY A 35 -0.42 -1.86 -18.82
C GLY A 35 -0.74 -2.61 -17.52
N VAL A 36 0.08 -2.42 -16.48
CA VAL A 36 -0.07 -3.12 -15.20
C VAL A 36 -0.13 -2.12 -14.07
N ARG A 37 -1.18 -2.19 -13.25
CA ARG A 37 -1.33 -1.44 -12.01
C ARG A 37 -1.21 -2.38 -10.82
N PHE A 38 -0.37 -2.03 -9.87
CA PHE A 38 -0.26 -2.74 -8.60
C PHE A 38 -1.00 -1.97 -7.51
N GLN A 39 -1.89 -2.65 -6.78
CA GLN A 39 -2.69 -2.06 -5.73
C GLN A 39 -2.52 -2.86 -4.44
N ILE A 40 -1.96 -2.25 -3.39
CA ILE A 40 -1.94 -2.84 -2.07
C ILE A 40 -3.37 -2.83 -1.53
N VAL A 41 -3.87 -3.96 -1.08
CA VAL A 41 -5.24 -4.10 -0.53
C VAL A 41 -5.25 -4.59 0.91
N ALA A 42 -4.16 -5.20 1.36
CA ALA A 42 -4.00 -5.65 2.74
C ALA A 42 -2.54 -5.51 3.18
N VAL A 43 -2.35 -5.19 4.46
CA VAL A 43 -1.06 -5.27 5.13
C VAL A 43 -1.29 -5.93 6.49
N SER A 44 -0.45 -6.88 6.86
CA SER A 44 -0.46 -7.51 8.19
C SER A 44 0.96 -7.61 8.72
N ASP A 45 1.27 -6.92 9.81
CA ASP A 45 2.58 -6.87 10.45
C ASP A 45 2.43 -7.18 11.94
N LEU A 46 3.35 -7.99 12.48
CA LEU A 46 3.28 -8.45 13.87
C LEU A 46 3.30 -7.30 14.88
N LEU A 47 4.04 -6.21 14.60
CA LEU A 47 4.25 -5.11 15.54
C LEU A 47 3.39 -3.90 15.20
N LYS A 48 3.14 -3.68 13.91
CA LYS A 48 2.43 -2.49 13.41
C LYS A 48 0.94 -2.70 13.22
N GLY A 49 0.44 -3.93 13.36
CA GLY A 49 -1.00 -4.21 13.20
C GLY A 49 -1.36 -4.72 11.82
N SER A 50 -2.66 -4.75 11.53
CA SER A 50 -3.18 -5.17 10.23
C SER A 50 -4.28 -4.26 9.72
N LEU A 51 -4.37 -4.15 8.39
CA LEU A 51 -5.30 -3.29 7.69
C LEU A 51 -5.72 -3.94 6.37
N TYR A 52 -7.00 -3.83 6.01
CA TYR A 52 -7.55 -4.32 4.76
C TYR A 52 -8.55 -3.33 4.18
N GLN A 53 -8.42 -3.03 2.88
CA GLN A 53 -9.39 -2.22 2.14
C GLN A 53 -9.58 -2.78 0.73
N ALA A 54 -10.78 -3.25 0.44
CA ALA A 54 -11.12 -3.85 -0.85
C ALA A 54 -10.98 -2.87 -2.03
N THR A 55 -11.11 -1.56 -1.81
CA THR A 55 -10.91 -0.56 -2.88
C THR A 55 -9.45 -0.21 -3.11
N GLY A 56 -8.53 -0.75 -2.31
CA GLY A 56 -7.11 -0.39 -2.29
C GLY A 56 -6.74 0.52 -1.13
N LEU A 57 -5.50 0.39 -0.69
CA LEU A 57 -4.82 1.24 0.27
C LEU A 57 -3.89 2.19 -0.48
N ASP A 58 -3.88 3.45 -0.06
CA ASP A 58 -2.91 4.43 -0.53
C ASP A 58 -1.52 4.12 0.06
N ALA A 59 -0.56 3.84 -0.81
CA ALA A 59 0.79 3.45 -0.43
C ALA A 59 1.56 4.58 0.27
N ALA A 60 1.36 5.84 -0.13
CA ALA A 60 2.00 6.98 0.51
C ALA A 60 1.46 7.19 1.93
N ALA A 61 0.14 7.09 2.12
CA ALA A 61 -0.48 7.19 3.44
C ALA A 61 -0.07 6.02 4.37
N LEU A 62 0.13 4.80 3.83
CA LEU A 62 0.66 3.67 4.59
C LEU A 62 2.08 3.94 5.12
N LEU A 63 2.94 4.49 4.27
CA LEU A 63 4.30 4.88 4.66
C LEU A 63 4.28 6.01 5.70
N GLU A 64 3.46 7.04 5.47
CA GLU A 64 3.36 8.19 6.36
C GLU A 64 2.87 7.79 7.75
N VAL A 65 1.80 7.01 7.83
CA VAL A 65 1.21 6.64 9.13
C VAL A 65 2.16 5.79 9.97
N VAL A 66 2.84 4.83 9.34
CA VAL A 66 3.82 3.98 10.03
C VAL A 66 5.04 4.79 10.43
N ARG A 67 5.51 5.71 9.59
CA ARG A 67 6.60 6.63 9.94
C ARG A 67 6.24 7.51 11.14
N ARG A 68 5.00 7.99 11.22
CA ARG A 68 4.55 8.92 12.27
C ARG A 68 4.21 8.20 13.59
N THR A 69 3.55 7.06 13.52
CA THR A 69 2.90 6.42 14.68
C THR A 69 3.44 5.02 14.99
N GLY A 70 4.12 4.39 14.03
CA GLY A 70 4.49 2.97 14.12
C GLY A 70 3.33 2.00 14.00
N LYS A 71 2.10 2.46 13.71
CA LYS A 71 0.86 1.67 13.72
C LYS A 71 0.09 1.86 12.41
N LEU A 72 -0.40 0.74 11.87
CA LEU A 72 -1.23 0.70 10.67
C LEU A 72 -2.70 1.03 10.99
N GLU A 73 -3.11 0.84 12.25
CA GLU A 73 -4.48 1.12 12.72
C GLU A 73 -4.80 2.62 12.71
N GLU A 74 -3.78 3.47 12.75
CA GLU A 74 -3.89 4.94 12.65
C GLU A 74 -4.04 5.41 11.20
N TYR A 75 -4.14 4.48 10.24
CA TYR A 75 -4.28 4.81 8.83
C TYR A 75 -5.57 5.61 8.63
N PRO A 76 -5.53 6.75 7.91
CA PRO A 76 -6.71 7.57 7.74
C PRO A 76 -7.77 6.77 6.99
N VAL A 77 -8.86 6.45 7.68
CA VAL A 77 -9.99 5.75 7.06
C VAL A 77 -10.64 6.73 6.10
N ASN A 78 -10.28 6.66 4.82
CA ASN A 78 -11.07 7.24 3.76
C ASN A 78 -12.34 6.38 3.63
N ARG A 79 -13.34 6.66 4.48
CA ARG A 79 -14.73 6.35 4.16
C ARG A 79 -15.06 7.24 2.97
N GLY A 80 -14.95 6.68 1.76
CA GLY A 80 -15.38 7.38 0.55
C GLY A 80 -16.76 7.98 0.78
N LEU A 81 -16.87 9.29 0.51
CA LEU A 81 -18.13 9.98 0.22
C LEU A 81 -18.72 9.42 -1.08
#